data_AF-A0A0J6VVI2-F1
#
_entry.id   AF-A0A0J6VVI2-F1
#
_cell.length_a   1.000
_cell.length_b   1.000
_cell.length_c   1.000
_cell.angle_alpha   90.00
_cell.angle_beta   90.00
_cell.angle_gamma   90.00
#
_symmetry.space_group_name_H-M   'P 1'
#
loop_
_entity.id
_entity.type
_entity.pdbx_description
1 polymer ?
#
loop_
_entity_poly.entity_id
_entity_poly.type
_entity_poly.pdbx_seq_one_letter_code
_entity_poly.pdbx_strand_id
1 'polypeptide(L)'
;MAFQYTVSVNDPTNSPKAGALGAVVTAAAAQWSRWIRGGGTLDIQVNVATTSVGRANGGAATSTYVGMDGSRLVYENGTISELRSGRDPNGAAPDVIITVDPNYLSTLWLDANSVAPANMTDGLSVFMHEIGHALGMQGWRSPTDGSLPNYESTWDRLVVVNGDHTASFVGTHAVANFGGPVPVTSLSNGQQYNHLFNSETERGGQDLMNGIVFRYATRYDISTLDLAIMQDLGMRVALYQTALSDVNGDGTSDLLFQQGGSIVSWQAQNGQVQAATGLGNAGSYQVVGTGDVTGDGTSDVLFQQGASVVAWRMQNGQVQAATSLGSAGGYQVVGTGDLNGDGTSDVLFQQGSSVVAWRMQNGQVQSSTGLGSAGGYQVVGTGDLNGDGTDDIVFQDGAAVAAWIMGNGQVQSVANLGNAGSYRVEGVGDLNGDGRADLVFQNGASVVEWIMGSNSQVQSASGLGNAGGYAVSGVGDYTGDGTADVLFQQGASVVAWGVQNGQVQSLLNLGNAGAYTAVS
;
A
#
# COMPACT_ATOMS: atom_id res chain seq x y z
N MET A 1 14.31 1.82 -2.17
CA MET A 1 14.45 0.62 -3.01
C MET A 1 13.73 -0.56 -2.35
N ALA A 2 12.94 -1.31 -3.13
CA ALA A 2 12.40 -2.60 -2.72
C ALA A 2 13.54 -3.57 -2.35
N PHE A 3 13.29 -4.47 -1.39
CA PHE A 3 14.30 -5.48 -1.07
C PHE A 3 14.44 -6.51 -2.20
N GLN A 4 15.65 -7.03 -2.37
CA GLN A 4 15.93 -8.08 -3.36
C GLN A 4 15.77 -9.46 -2.74
N TYR A 5 15.48 -10.46 -3.56
CA TYR A 5 15.35 -11.83 -3.08
C TYR A 5 15.74 -12.85 -4.15
N THR A 6 16.15 -14.03 -3.70
CA THR A 6 16.28 -15.22 -4.54
C THR A 6 15.38 -16.33 -3.99
N VAL A 7 14.94 -17.24 -4.86
CA VAL A 7 14.13 -18.39 -4.45
C VAL A 7 14.76 -19.67 -4.97
N SER A 8 14.96 -20.62 -4.08
CA SER A 8 15.42 -21.98 -4.40
C SER A 8 14.45 -23.03 -3.87
N VAL A 9 14.27 -24.10 -4.63
CA VAL A 9 13.40 -25.23 -4.27
C VAL A 9 14.25 -26.48 -4.08
N ASN A 10 14.21 -27.03 -2.88
CA ASN A 10 14.77 -28.33 -2.54
C ASN A 10 13.63 -29.35 -2.41
N ASP A 11 13.35 -30.04 -3.51
CA ASP A 11 12.36 -31.11 -3.56
C ASP A 11 13.03 -32.46 -3.87
N PRO A 12 13.45 -33.21 -2.85
CA PRO A 12 14.08 -34.52 -3.04
C PRO A 12 13.11 -35.57 -3.61
N THR A 13 11.81 -35.30 -3.65
CA THR A 13 10.80 -36.18 -4.26
C THR A 13 10.66 -35.98 -5.77
N ASN A 14 11.29 -34.93 -6.33
CA ASN A 14 11.17 -34.52 -7.73
C ASN A 14 9.71 -34.40 -8.19
N SER A 15 8.88 -33.73 -7.39
CA SER A 15 7.48 -33.53 -7.72
C SER A 15 7.33 -32.74 -9.03
N PRO A 16 6.35 -33.07 -9.88
CA PRO A 16 6.01 -32.23 -11.04
C PRO A 16 5.56 -30.82 -10.62
N LYS A 17 5.27 -30.59 -9.33
CA LYS A 17 4.91 -29.29 -8.77
C LYS A 17 6.12 -28.39 -8.47
N ALA A 18 7.36 -28.87 -8.51
CA ALA A 18 8.53 -28.09 -8.07
C ALA A 18 8.68 -26.73 -8.78
N GLY A 19 8.44 -26.69 -10.10
CA GLY A 19 8.48 -25.43 -10.86
C GLY A 19 7.37 -24.44 -10.46
N ALA A 20 6.14 -24.94 -10.29
CA ALA A 20 5.01 -24.12 -9.84
C ALA A 20 5.19 -23.64 -8.39
N LEU A 21 5.78 -24.48 -7.54
CA LEU A 21 6.11 -24.15 -6.15
C LEU A 21 7.12 -22.99 -6.10
N GLY A 22 8.20 -23.08 -6.89
CA GLY A 22 9.17 -21.97 -7.00
C GLY A 22 8.50 -20.69 -7.48
N ALA A 23 7.67 -20.78 -8.52
CA ALA A 23 6.98 -19.61 -9.08
C ALA A 23 6.04 -18.93 -8.07
N VAL A 24 5.23 -19.69 -7.31
CA VAL A 24 4.31 -19.10 -6.34
C VAL A 24 5.04 -18.50 -5.13
N VAL A 25 6.16 -19.08 -4.70
CA VAL A 25 6.98 -18.51 -3.61
C VAL A 25 7.69 -17.23 -4.08
N THR A 26 8.21 -17.21 -5.31
CA THR A 26 8.71 -15.98 -5.93
C THR A 26 7.64 -14.90 -5.98
N ALA A 27 6.40 -15.26 -6.34
CA ALA A 27 5.29 -14.32 -6.33
C ALA A 27 4.96 -13.83 -4.91
N ALA A 28 4.99 -14.71 -3.89
CA ALA A 28 4.78 -14.32 -2.49
C ALA A 28 5.86 -13.35 -1.97
N ALA A 29 7.13 -13.61 -2.30
CA ALA A 29 8.24 -12.71 -1.97
C ALA A 29 8.10 -11.37 -2.71
N ALA A 30 7.64 -11.41 -3.97
CA ALA A 30 7.34 -10.20 -4.73
C ALA A 30 6.28 -9.34 -4.03
N GLN A 31 5.22 -9.96 -3.50
CA GLN A 31 4.18 -9.24 -2.76
C GLN A 31 4.77 -8.48 -1.56
N TRP A 32 5.57 -9.13 -0.71
CA TRP A 32 6.25 -8.42 0.40
C TRP A 32 7.24 -7.35 -0.06
N SER A 33 7.97 -7.60 -1.15
CA SER A 33 8.98 -6.65 -1.67
C SER A 33 8.40 -5.33 -2.18
N ARG A 34 7.11 -5.32 -2.55
CA ARG A 34 6.39 -4.08 -2.92
C ARG A 34 6.34 -3.09 -1.76
N TRP A 35 6.36 -3.59 -0.53
CA TRP A 35 6.09 -2.80 0.67
C TRP A 35 7.34 -2.54 1.49
N ILE A 36 8.20 -3.54 1.65
CA ILE A 36 9.35 -3.42 2.54
C ILE A 36 10.52 -2.80 1.78
N ARG A 37 11.06 -1.73 2.35
CA ARG A 37 12.24 -1.03 1.86
C ARG A 37 13.45 -1.47 2.66
N GLY A 38 14.52 -1.86 1.98
CA GLY A 38 15.73 -2.34 2.65
C GLY A 38 16.92 -2.43 1.70
N GLY A 39 18.11 -2.42 2.27
CA GLY A 39 19.31 -2.88 1.57
C GLY A 39 19.53 -4.34 1.96
N GLY A 40 19.77 -5.25 1.02
CA GLY A 40 19.96 -6.68 1.28
C GLY A 40 19.25 -7.55 0.25
N THR A 41 19.63 -8.83 0.19
CA THR A 41 19.05 -9.80 -0.73
C THR A 41 18.69 -11.06 0.03
N LEU A 42 17.39 -11.25 0.31
CA LEU A 42 16.94 -12.42 1.05
C LEU A 42 17.00 -13.68 0.18
N ASP A 43 17.79 -14.65 0.59
CA ASP A 43 17.86 -15.97 0.00
C ASP A 43 16.79 -16.89 0.61
N ILE A 44 15.73 -17.17 -0.17
CA ILE A 44 14.59 -17.97 0.27
C ILE A 44 14.77 -19.41 -0.20
N GLN A 45 14.81 -20.37 0.74
CA GLN A 45 14.82 -21.80 0.43
C GLN A 45 13.50 -22.46 0.84
N VAL A 46 12.89 -23.14 -0.12
CA VAL A 46 11.68 -23.95 0.09
C VAL A 46 12.03 -25.43 0.04
N ASN A 47 11.69 -26.15 1.09
CA ASN A 47 11.94 -27.59 1.22
C ASN A 47 10.62 -28.35 1.15
N VAL A 48 10.57 -29.43 0.36
CA VAL A 48 9.46 -30.40 0.38
C VAL A 48 9.84 -31.57 1.29
N ALA A 49 9.37 -31.53 2.54
CA ALA A 49 9.68 -32.52 3.57
C ALA A 49 8.59 -32.56 4.63
N THR A 50 8.47 -33.69 5.35
CA THR A 50 7.47 -33.85 6.41
C THR A 50 7.67 -32.82 7.51
N THR A 51 6.58 -32.17 7.95
CA THR A 51 6.59 -31.21 9.06
C THR A 51 5.86 -31.77 10.28
N SER A 52 6.20 -31.28 11.47
CA SER A 52 5.54 -31.69 12.73
C SER A 52 4.05 -31.30 12.77
N VAL A 53 3.68 -30.24 12.05
CA VAL A 53 2.31 -29.73 11.95
C VAL A 53 1.54 -30.30 10.75
N GLY A 54 2.20 -31.05 9.87
CA GLY A 54 1.62 -31.60 8.64
C GLY A 54 1.18 -30.53 7.63
N ARG A 55 1.75 -29.32 7.74
CA ARG A 55 1.46 -28.13 6.92
C ARG A 55 2.76 -27.44 6.49
N ALA A 56 2.67 -26.25 5.90
CA ALA A 56 3.81 -25.37 5.74
C ALA A 56 4.27 -24.82 7.11
N ASN A 57 5.56 -24.49 7.21
CA ASN A 57 6.18 -23.82 8.34
C ASN A 57 7.40 -23.05 7.83
N GLY A 58 7.43 -21.74 8.07
CA GLY A 58 8.50 -20.86 7.67
C GLY A 58 8.97 -19.95 8.80
N GLY A 59 10.21 -19.47 8.65
CA GLY A 59 10.83 -18.55 9.58
C GLY A 59 12.20 -18.08 9.09
N ALA A 60 12.80 -17.16 9.84
CA ALA A 60 14.17 -16.72 9.60
C ALA A 60 15.16 -17.82 10.00
N ALA A 61 16.21 -18.00 9.21
CA ALA A 61 17.26 -18.98 9.49
C ALA A 61 18.18 -18.53 10.63
N THR A 62 18.27 -17.23 10.89
CA THR A 62 19.14 -16.63 11.88
C THR A 62 18.43 -15.56 12.71
N SER A 63 19.07 -15.16 13.80
CA SER A 63 18.64 -14.06 14.67
C SER A 63 19.84 -13.21 15.09
N THR A 64 19.66 -11.90 15.15
CA THR A 64 20.68 -10.93 15.55
C THR A 64 20.38 -10.38 16.93
N TYR A 65 21.38 -10.32 17.81
CA TYR A 65 21.23 -9.69 19.12
C TYR A 65 21.13 -8.16 18.98
N VAL A 66 20.11 -7.56 19.61
CA VAL A 66 19.83 -6.12 19.49
C VAL A 66 19.83 -5.36 20.81
N GLY A 67 19.83 -6.06 21.95
CA GLY A 67 19.91 -5.39 23.25
C GLY A 67 19.34 -6.21 24.40
N MET A 68 18.96 -5.51 25.47
CA MET A 68 18.34 -6.12 26.64
C MET A 68 17.02 -5.44 26.98
N ASP A 69 16.06 -6.22 27.48
CA ASP A 69 14.85 -5.75 28.14
C ASP A 69 14.86 -6.23 29.59
N GLY A 70 15.17 -5.31 30.51
CA GLY A 70 15.51 -5.66 31.89
C GLY A 70 16.70 -6.64 31.93
N SER A 71 16.43 -7.89 32.31
CA SER A 71 17.43 -8.98 32.36
C SER A 71 17.36 -9.95 31.17
N ARG A 72 16.42 -9.78 30.23
CA ARG A 72 16.28 -10.66 29.08
C ARG A 72 17.10 -10.14 27.90
N LEU A 73 17.71 -11.06 27.16
CA LEU A 73 18.39 -10.75 25.89
C LEU A 73 17.34 -10.60 24.79
N VAL A 74 17.43 -9.53 24.02
CA VAL A 74 16.52 -9.25 22.90
C VAL A 74 17.22 -9.58 21.59
N TYR A 75 16.52 -10.31 20.74
CA TYR A 75 16.97 -10.66 19.41
C TYR A 75 15.93 -10.26 18.37
N GLU A 76 16.39 -9.91 17.18
CA GLU A 76 15.55 -9.73 16.00
C GLU A 76 15.83 -10.83 14.98
N ASN A 77 14.88 -11.11 14.08
CA ASN A 77 15.12 -12.03 12.97
C ASN A 77 16.26 -11.51 12.09
N GLY A 78 17.11 -12.42 11.61
CA GLY A 78 18.24 -12.09 10.74
C GLY A 78 17.81 -11.36 9.46
N THR A 79 16.64 -11.71 8.93
CA THR A 79 15.98 -11.02 7.80
C THR A 79 15.74 -9.54 8.08
N ILE A 80 15.23 -9.17 9.26
CA ILE A 80 15.05 -7.77 9.67
C ILE A 80 16.40 -7.05 9.69
N SER A 81 17.39 -7.67 10.35
CA SER A 81 18.74 -7.12 10.47
C SER A 81 19.37 -6.89 9.10
N GLU A 82 19.23 -7.87 8.20
CA GLU A 82 19.75 -7.79 6.85
C GLU A 82 19.10 -6.65 6.09
N LEU A 83 17.77 -6.66 5.94
CA LEU A 83 17.03 -5.66 5.18
C LEU A 83 17.29 -4.24 5.69
N ARG A 84 17.46 -4.07 7.00
CA ARG A 84 17.75 -2.76 7.59
C ARG A 84 19.18 -2.29 7.32
N SER A 85 20.15 -3.21 7.28
CA SER A 85 21.58 -2.88 7.29
C SER A 85 22.31 -3.09 5.96
N GLY A 86 21.73 -3.83 5.00
CA GLY A 86 22.46 -4.29 3.81
C GLY A 86 23.46 -5.40 4.07
N ARG A 87 23.49 -5.94 5.29
CA ARG A 87 24.48 -6.93 5.70
C ARG A 87 23.79 -8.25 6.02
N ASP A 88 24.02 -9.21 5.14
CA ASP A 88 23.67 -10.61 5.31
C ASP A 88 24.37 -11.21 6.55
N PRO A 89 23.62 -11.65 7.57
CA PRO A 89 24.15 -12.18 8.81
C PRO A 89 24.65 -13.63 8.72
N ASN A 90 24.28 -14.39 7.69
CA ASN A 90 24.66 -15.81 7.50
C ASN A 90 25.53 -16.07 6.26
N GLY A 91 25.85 -15.06 5.47
CA GLY A 91 26.48 -15.25 4.18
C GLY A 91 25.55 -16.03 3.25
N ALA A 92 26.12 -16.73 2.27
CA ALA A 92 25.38 -17.45 1.23
C ALA A 92 24.46 -18.62 1.68
N ALA A 93 24.21 -18.81 2.99
CA ALA A 93 23.18 -19.71 3.47
C ALA A 93 21.81 -19.01 3.38
N PRO A 94 20.70 -19.74 3.20
CA PRO A 94 19.37 -19.11 3.08
C PRO A 94 18.97 -18.33 4.33
N ASP A 95 18.42 -17.13 4.15
CA ASP A 95 17.89 -16.27 5.21
C ASP A 95 16.49 -16.67 5.64
N VAL A 96 15.71 -17.17 4.69
CA VAL A 96 14.33 -17.65 4.90
C VAL A 96 14.27 -19.13 4.57
N ILE A 97 13.78 -19.92 5.51
CA ILE A 97 13.56 -21.35 5.31
C ILE A 97 12.07 -21.62 5.44
N ILE A 98 11.47 -22.17 4.39
CA ILE A 98 10.10 -22.66 4.39
C ILE A 98 10.13 -24.17 4.15
N THR A 99 9.45 -24.95 4.99
CA THR A 99 9.24 -26.38 4.76
C THR A 99 7.77 -26.66 4.56
N VAL A 100 7.41 -27.31 3.44
CA VAL A 100 6.04 -27.70 3.13
C VAL A 100 5.89 -29.22 3.16
N ASP A 101 4.94 -29.71 3.96
CA ASP A 101 4.61 -31.12 4.01
C ASP A 101 4.12 -31.62 2.63
N PRO A 102 4.62 -32.77 2.12
CA PRO A 102 4.22 -33.28 0.80
C PRO A 102 2.71 -33.51 0.65
N ASN A 103 2.02 -33.95 1.71
CA ASN A 103 0.57 -34.17 1.64
C ASN A 103 -0.17 -32.84 1.58
N TYR A 104 0.28 -31.83 2.32
CA TYR A 104 -0.30 -30.49 2.27
C TYR A 104 -0.03 -29.81 0.94
N LEU A 105 1.17 -29.95 0.37
CA LEU A 105 1.50 -29.45 -0.97
C LEU A 105 0.54 -30.01 -2.05
N SER A 106 -0.01 -31.20 -1.84
CA SER A 106 -1.01 -31.77 -2.75
C SER A 106 -2.33 -30.99 -2.77
N THR A 107 -2.69 -30.33 -1.66
CA THR A 107 -3.93 -29.55 -1.50
C THR A 107 -3.79 -28.07 -1.88
N LEU A 108 -2.59 -27.60 -2.17
CA LEU A 108 -2.32 -26.22 -2.57
C LEU A 108 -2.54 -25.99 -4.07
N TRP A 109 -3.16 -24.86 -4.39
CA TRP A 109 -3.17 -24.26 -5.71
C TRP A 109 -1.91 -23.40 -5.90
N LEU A 110 -1.08 -23.73 -6.88
CA LEU A 110 0.25 -23.12 -7.08
C LEU A 110 0.31 -22.18 -8.29
N ASP A 111 -0.79 -21.49 -8.57
CA ASP A 111 -0.84 -20.44 -9.59
C ASP A 111 -1.23 -19.11 -8.95
N ALA A 112 -0.27 -18.19 -8.88
CA ALA A 112 -0.44 -16.88 -8.29
C ALA A 112 -1.37 -15.97 -9.10
N ASN A 113 -1.58 -16.25 -10.39
CA ASN A 113 -2.30 -15.35 -11.31
C ASN A 113 -3.79 -15.69 -11.44
N SER A 114 -4.26 -16.73 -10.76
CA SER A 114 -5.65 -17.16 -10.81
C SER A 114 -6.22 -17.46 -9.44
N VAL A 115 -7.55 -17.41 -9.34
CA VAL A 115 -8.29 -17.77 -8.13
C VAL A 115 -8.18 -19.27 -7.90
N ALA A 116 -7.87 -19.67 -6.68
CA ALA A 116 -7.79 -21.08 -6.31
C ALA A 116 -9.15 -21.80 -6.51
N PRO A 117 -9.17 -23.05 -7.01
CA PRO A 117 -10.39 -23.84 -7.10
C PRO A 117 -11.09 -24.04 -5.75
N ALA A 118 -12.40 -24.31 -5.77
CA ALA A 118 -13.26 -24.46 -4.58
C ALA A 118 -12.80 -25.51 -3.55
N ASN A 119 -11.93 -26.45 -3.94
CA ASN A 119 -11.40 -27.52 -3.11
C ASN A 119 -9.90 -27.41 -2.82
N MET A 120 -9.29 -26.26 -3.09
CA MET A 120 -7.87 -26.02 -2.91
C MET A 120 -7.63 -24.76 -2.07
N THR A 121 -6.58 -24.82 -1.25
CA THR A 121 -6.07 -23.65 -0.53
C THR A 121 -5.18 -22.84 -1.48
N ASP A 122 -5.32 -21.52 -1.47
CA ASP A 122 -4.48 -20.63 -2.26
C ASP A 122 -3.04 -20.69 -1.78
N GLY A 123 -2.12 -21.16 -2.63
CA GLY A 123 -0.72 -21.32 -2.29
C GLY A 123 0.01 -19.99 -2.13
N LEU A 124 -0.41 -18.95 -2.86
CA LEU A 124 0.17 -17.60 -2.72
C LEU A 124 -0.03 -17.09 -1.30
N SER A 125 -1.26 -17.17 -0.78
CA SER A 125 -1.61 -16.82 0.60
C SER A 125 -0.75 -17.58 1.61
N VAL A 126 -0.59 -18.90 1.45
CA VAL A 126 0.24 -19.73 2.33
C VAL A 126 1.69 -19.25 2.35
N PHE A 127 2.31 -19.03 1.19
CA PHE A 127 3.72 -18.64 1.19
C PHE A 127 3.93 -17.18 1.59
N MET A 128 2.98 -16.28 1.36
CA MET A 128 3.03 -14.93 1.93
C MET A 128 3.00 -14.97 3.46
N HIS A 129 2.15 -15.82 4.04
CA HIS A 129 2.07 -16.03 5.49
C HIS A 129 3.39 -16.53 6.08
N GLU A 130 3.98 -17.59 5.50
CA GLU A 130 5.25 -18.13 5.99
C GLU A 130 6.40 -17.12 5.87
N ILE A 131 6.40 -16.28 4.84
CA ILE A 131 7.35 -15.16 4.71
C ILE A 131 7.09 -14.10 5.79
N GLY A 132 5.83 -13.82 6.17
CA GLY A 132 5.50 -12.92 7.27
C GLY A 132 6.13 -13.33 8.60
N HIS A 133 6.12 -14.63 8.93
CA HIS A 133 6.87 -15.15 10.08
C HIS A 133 8.38 -14.94 9.95
N ALA A 134 8.94 -15.21 8.77
CA ALA A 134 10.36 -14.99 8.52
C ALA A 134 10.75 -13.52 8.66
N LEU A 135 9.86 -12.60 8.31
CA LEU A 135 10.00 -11.17 8.47
C LEU A 135 9.82 -10.69 9.93
N GLY A 136 9.53 -11.57 10.88
CA GLY A 136 9.64 -11.25 12.31
C GLY A 136 8.35 -11.34 13.09
N MET A 137 7.23 -11.71 12.47
CA MET A 137 6.00 -12.08 13.20
C MET A 137 6.17 -13.47 13.84
N GLN A 138 7.18 -13.63 14.68
CA GLN A 138 7.56 -14.88 15.31
C GLN A 138 8.16 -14.60 16.69
N GLY A 139 7.66 -15.34 17.68
CA GLY A 139 8.03 -15.24 19.07
C GLY A 139 8.55 -16.55 19.66
N TRP A 140 9.04 -16.45 20.89
CA TRP A 140 9.57 -17.57 21.67
C TRP A 140 8.80 -17.81 22.96
N ARG A 141 7.63 -17.21 23.09
CA ARG A 141 6.68 -17.53 24.17
C ARG A 141 6.30 -19.01 24.13
N SER A 142 6.28 -19.61 25.31
CA SER A 142 5.77 -20.95 25.52
C SER A 142 4.30 -21.01 25.08
N PRO A 143 3.90 -21.95 24.19
CA PRO A 143 2.51 -22.08 23.76
C PRO A 143 1.59 -22.59 24.88
N THR A 144 2.14 -23.02 26.02
CA THR A 144 1.38 -23.54 27.17
C THR A 144 0.87 -22.43 28.08
N ASP A 145 1.71 -21.44 28.35
CA ASP A 145 1.47 -20.44 29.41
C ASP A 145 1.92 -19.02 29.03
N GLY A 146 2.42 -18.81 27.80
CA GLY A 146 2.88 -17.51 27.32
C GLY A 146 4.17 -17.01 27.98
N SER A 147 4.82 -17.85 28.80
CA SER A 147 6.05 -17.50 29.49
C SER A 147 7.22 -17.36 28.52
N LEU A 148 8.15 -16.46 28.85
CA LEU A 148 9.40 -16.26 28.11
C LEU A 148 10.58 -16.87 28.85
N PRO A 149 11.58 -17.39 28.14
CA PRO A 149 12.88 -17.74 28.71
C PRO A 149 13.67 -16.48 29.14
N ASN A 150 14.99 -16.62 29.32
CA ASN A 150 15.89 -15.48 29.60
C ASN A 150 16.24 -14.65 28.35
N TYR A 151 15.52 -14.86 27.24
CA TYR A 151 15.63 -14.13 25.99
C TYR A 151 14.24 -13.99 25.35
N GLU A 152 14.11 -13.07 24.42
CA GLU A 152 12.86 -12.76 23.72
C GLU A 152 13.12 -12.17 22.34
N SER A 153 12.17 -12.34 21.41
CA SER A 153 12.23 -11.70 20.10
C SER A 153 11.72 -10.26 20.14
N THR A 154 11.99 -9.47 19.09
CA THR A 154 11.38 -8.14 18.93
C THR A 154 9.85 -8.19 18.88
N TRP A 155 9.26 -9.28 18.37
CA TRP A 155 7.83 -9.56 18.44
C TRP A 155 7.35 -9.81 19.87
N ASP A 156 8.05 -10.65 20.64
CA ASP A 156 7.65 -10.99 22.02
C ASP A 156 7.54 -9.76 22.93
N ARG A 157 8.40 -8.75 22.70
CA ARG A 157 8.38 -7.46 23.42
C ARG A 157 7.10 -6.68 23.20
N LEU A 158 6.48 -6.87 22.04
CA LEU A 158 5.26 -6.19 21.63
C LEU A 158 4.03 -7.06 21.86
N VAL A 159 4.17 -8.31 22.29
CA VAL A 159 3.05 -9.15 22.72
C VAL A 159 2.88 -9.09 24.23
N VAL A 160 1.74 -8.59 24.68
CA VAL A 160 1.33 -8.61 26.09
C VAL A 160 0.44 -9.81 26.33
N VAL A 161 0.80 -10.65 27.30
CA VAL A 161 -0.02 -11.79 27.77
C VAL A 161 -0.66 -11.43 29.10
N ASN A 162 -1.98 -11.50 29.17
CA ASN A 162 -2.77 -11.21 30.36
C ASN A 162 -2.79 -12.41 31.32
N GLY A 163 -3.22 -12.19 32.56
CA GLY A 163 -3.31 -13.26 33.58
C GLY A 163 -4.32 -14.37 33.24
N ASP A 164 -5.22 -14.14 32.29
CA ASP A 164 -6.14 -15.14 31.73
C ASP A 164 -5.60 -15.85 30.48
N HIS A 165 -4.32 -15.62 30.12
CA HIS A 165 -3.62 -16.12 28.93
C HIS A 165 -4.14 -15.58 27.59
N THR A 166 -5.05 -14.59 27.59
CA THR A 166 -5.30 -13.81 26.38
C THR A 166 -4.07 -12.98 26.03
N ALA A 167 -3.85 -12.73 24.75
CA ALA A 167 -2.70 -11.97 24.29
C ALA A 167 -3.10 -10.88 23.30
N SER A 168 -2.31 -9.80 23.30
CA SER A 168 -2.47 -8.73 22.32
C SER A 168 -1.12 -8.18 21.90
N PHE A 169 -1.01 -7.83 20.63
CA PHE A 169 0.11 -7.07 20.09
C PHE A 169 -0.15 -5.57 20.33
N VAL A 170 0.85 -4.89 20.88
CA VAL A 170 0.74 -3.50 21.37
C VAL A 170 1.74 -2.56 20.71
N GLY A 171 2.24 -2.93 19.52
CA GLY A 171 3.02 -2.02 18.69
C GLY A 171 2.26 -0.73 18.38
N THR A 172 2.97 0.39 18.29
CA THR A 172 2.33 1.71 18.22
C THR A 172 1.59 1.91 16.89
N HIS A 173 2.20 1.47 15.78
CA HIS A 173 1.59 1.59 14.45
C HIS A 173 0.41 0.62 14.32
N ALA A 174 0.57 -0.63 14.75
CA ALA A 174 -0.49 -1.64 14.71
C ALA A 174 -1.69 -1.25 15.58
N VAL A 175 -1.44 -0.66 16.77
CA VAL A 175 -2.51 -0.14 17.65
C VAL A 175 -3.23 1.04 17.01
N ALA A 176 -2.51 1.95 16.37
CA ALA A 176 -3.12 3.08 15.67
C ALA A 176 -4.00 2.60 14.51
N ASN A 177 -3.48 1.72 13.66
CA ASN A 177 -4.19 1.15 12.51
C ASN A 177 -5.43 0.35 12.94
N PHE A 178 -5.31 -0.51 13.95
CA PHE A 178 -6.44 -1.33 14.42
C PHE A 178 -7.44 -0.55 15.29
N GLY A 179 -7.05 0.59 15.86
CA GLY A 179 -7.84 1.36 16.82
C GLY A 179 -7.81 0.79 18.25
N GLY A 180 -6.77 0.05 18.61
CA GLY A 180 -6.57 -0.57 19.92
C GLY A 180 -5.57 -1.74 19.90
N PRO A 181 -5.28 -2.38 21.05
CA PRO A 181 -4.47 -3.60 21.09
C PRO A 181 -5.00 -4.68 20.15
N VAL A 182 -4.11 -5.25 19.34
CA VAL A 182 -4.47 -6.22 18.29
C VAL A 182 -4.53 -7.61 18.90
N PRO A 183 -5.65 -8.36 18.81
CA PRO A 183 -5.73 -9.71 19.35
C PRO A 183 -4.68 -10.65 18.73
N VAL A 184 -3.95 -11.34 19.60
CA VAL A 184 -3.02 -12.41 19.22
C VAL A 184 -3.67 -13.75 19.56
N THR A 185 -3.46 -14.75 18.71
CA THR A 185 -4.00 -16.09 18.92
C THR A 185 -3.53 -16.65 20.26
N SER A 186 -4.49 -17.04 21.09
CA SER A 186 -4.31 -17.67 22.41
C SER A 186 -5.06 -19.01 22.51
N LEU A 187 -5.68 -19.44 21.40
CA LEU A 187 -6.33 -20.74 21.28
C LEU A 187 -5.33 -21.88 21.49
N SER A 188 -5.74 -22.93 22.20
CA SER A 188 -4.93 -24.15 22.36
C SER A 188 -4.92 -25.03 21.09
N ASN A 189 -4.51 -24.47 19.95
CA ASN A 189 -4.51 -25.08 18.62
C ASN A 189 -3.11 -25.23 17.98
N GLY A 190 -2.05 -24.88 18.72
CA GLY A 190 -0.66 -24.92 18.25
C GLY A 190 -0.18 -23.63 17.58
N GLN A 191 -1.04 -22.59 17.49
CA GLN A 191 -0.74 -21.31 16.85
C GLN A 191 -0.54 -20.17 17.86
N GLN A 192 -0.51 -20.49 19.16
CA GLN A 192 -0.45 -19.52 20.25
C GLN A 192 0.71 -18.52 20.08
N TYR A 193 0.41 -17.25 20.34
CA TYR A 193 1.37 -16.15 20.48
C TYR A 193 2.20 -15.79 19.24
N ASN A 194 1.97 -16.46 18.12
CA ASN A 194 2.69 -16.24 16.86
C ASN A 194 1.78 -15.81 15.70
N HIS A 195 0.47 -15.82 15.93
CA HIS A 195 -0.55 -15.51 14.92
C HIS A 195 -1.53 -14.49 15.47
N LEU A 196 -2.29 -13.88 14.57
CA LEU A 196 -3.33 -12.93 14.92
C LEU A 196 -4.68 -13.63 15.08
N PHE A 197 -5.49 -13.06 15.96
CA PHE A 197 -6.91 -13.36 16.13
C PHE A 197 -7.28 -14.76 16.67
N ASN A 198 -8.46 -14.86 17.28
CA ASN A 198 -8.99 -16.08 17.93
C ASN A 198 -10.29 -16.59 17.30
N SER A 199 -10.90 -15.83 16.39
CA SER A 199 -12.13 -16.19 15.70
C SER A 199 -12.24 -15.51 14.34
N GLU A 200 -12.75 -16.21 13.32
CA GLU A 200 -12.95 -15.62 11.98
C GLU A 200 -14.01 -14.51 11.99
N THR A 201 -14.83 -14.43 13.04
CA THR A 201 -15.89 -13.43 13.17
C THR A 201 -15.44 -12.18 13.93
N GLU A 202 -14.24 -12.17 14.50
CA GLU A 202 -13.70 -10.97 15.12
C GLU A 202 -13.15 -10.01 14.06
N ARG A 203 -13.04 -8.73 14.42
CA ARG A 203 -12.47 -7.71 13.53
C ARG A 203 -11.04 -8.11 13.20
N GLY A 204 -10.75 -8.34 11.92
CA GLY A 204 -9.45 -8.82 11.44
C GLY A 204 -9.29 -10.34 11.41
N GLY A 205 -10.29 -11.14 11.83
CA GLY A 205 -10.18 -12.61 11.86
C GLY A 205 -9.96 -13.31 10.50
N GLN A 206 -9.99 -12.56 9.39
CA GLN A 206 -9.68 -13.02 8.03
C GLN A 206 -8.37 -12.43 7.49
N ASP A 207 -7.50 -11.96 8.38
CA ASP A 207 -6.19 -11.42 8.05
C ASP A 207 -5.20 -12.49 7.55
N LEU A 208 -4.20 -12.11 6.76
CA LEU A 208 -3.17 -13.02 6.25
C LEU A 208 -2.49 -13.78 7.38
N MET A 209 -2.20 -13.14 8.51
CA MET A 209 -1.45 -13.71 9.63
C MET A 209 -2.36 -14.36 10.69
N ASN A 210 -3.60 -14.69 10.33
CA ASN A 210 -4.55 -15.32 11.27
C ASN A 210 -4.11 -16.73 11.71
N GLY A 211 -4.39 -17.08 12.97
CA GLY A 211 -4.04 -18.37 13.57
C GLY A 211 -5.14 -19.43 13.52
N ILE A 212 -6.09 -19.29 12.59
CA ILE A 212 -7.37 -20.02 12.62
C ILE A 212 -7.47 -20.96 11.43
N VAL A 213 -7.61 -20.40 10.22
CA VAL A 213 -7.84 -21.17 9.00
C VAL A 213 -7.64 -20.31 7.75
N PHE A 214 -7.07 -20.93 6.71
CA PHE A 214 -7.19 -20.45 5.33
C PHE A 214 -8.27 -21.23 4.60
N ARG A 215 -9.31 -20.52 4.15
CA ARG A 215 -10.42 -21.12 3.42
C ARG A 215 -10.02 -21.48 1.99
N TYR A 216 -10.64 -22.54 1.47
CA TYR A 216 -10.49 -22.87 0.05
C TYR A 216 -11.03 -21.75 -0.83
N ALA A 217 -10.45 -21.62 -2.03
CA ALA A 217 -10.79 -20.59 -3.01
C ALA A 217 -10.76 -19.14 -2.49
N THR A 218 -10.09 -18.89 -1.36
CA THR A 218 -9.96 -17.56 -0.77
C THR A 218 -8.50 -17.15 -0.84
N ARG A 219 -8.24 -15.96 -1.37
CA ARG A 219 -6.95 -15.30 -1.29
C ARG A 219 -6.93 -14.37 -0.09
N TYR A 220 -5.83 -14.40 0.64
CA TYR A 220 -5.54 -13.52 1.76
C TYR A 220 -4.36 -12.66 1.34
N ASP A 221 -4.53 -11.35 1.39
CA ASP A 221 -3.53 -10.38 0.97
C ASP A 221 -2.87 -9.74 2.19
N ILE A 222 -1.67 -9.15 1.99
CA ILE A 222 -0.94 -8.41 3.02
C ILE A 222 -1.78 -7.17 3.39
N SER A 223 -2.22 -7.10 4.64
CA SER A 223 -3.09 -6.01 5.11
C SER A 223 -2.29 -4.78 5.56
N THR A 224 -2.94 -3.63 5.70
CA THR A 224 -2.33 -2.44 6.34
C THR A 224 -1.92 -2.72 7.79
N LEU A 225 -2.59 -3.65 8.46
CA LEU A 225 -2.23 -4.12 9.79
C LEU A 225 -0.93 -4.93 9.78
N ASP A 226 -0.77 -5.85 8.81
CA ASP A 226 0.49 -6.60 8.63
C ASP A 226 1.67 -5.65 8.43
N LEU A 227 1.48 -4.63 7.61
CA LEU A 227 2.47 -3.59 7.33
C LEU A 227 2.78 -2.74 8.57
N ALA A 228 1.76 -2.33 9.33
CA ALA A 228 1.94 -1.60 10.59
C ALA A 228 2.74 -2.43 11.61
N ILE A 229 2.48 -3.74 11.69
CA ILE A 229 3.29 -4.66 12.51
C ILE A 229 4.74 -4.69 12.01
N MET A 230 4.99 -4.74 10.71
CA MET A 230 6.37 -4.69 10.18
C MET A 230 7.10 -3.40 10.57
N GLN A 231 6.41 -2.25 10.59
CA GLN A 231 6.98 -0.99 11.08
C GLN A 231 7.33 -1.07 12.57
N ASP A 232 6.44 -1.63 13.39
CA ASP A 232 6.67 -1.83 14.81
C ASP A 232 7.84 -2.77 15.10
N LEU A 233 8.08 -3.75 14.22
CA LEU A 233 9.26 -4.63 14.23
C LEU A 233 10.55 -3.94 13.71
N GLY A 234 10.46 -2.67 13.32
CA GLY A 234 11.59 -1.85 12.92
C GLY A 234 11.98 -2.02 11.44
N MET A 235 11.05 -2.49 10.60
CA MET A 235 11.21 -2.42 9.14
C MET A 235 10.85 -1.05 8.61
N ARG A 236 11.50 -0.64 7.53
CA ARG A 236 11.02 0.47 6.72
C ARG A 236 9.96 -0.08 5.80
N VAL A 237 8.71 0.26 6.07
CA VAL A 237 7.60 -0.05 5.19
C VAL A 237 7.29 1.21 4.42
N ALA A 238 7.26 1.10 3.10
CA ALA A 238 6.50 2.02 2.29
C ALA A 238 5.04 1.70 2.57
N LEU A 239 4.46 2.31 3.61
CA LEU A 239 3.01 2.33 3.74
C LEU A 239 2.49 2.94 2.45
N TYR A 240 1.53 2.28 1.80
CA TYR A 240 0.94 2.84 0.60
C TYR A 240 0.38 4.22 0.94
N GLN A 241 1.02 5.24 0.43
CA GLN A 241 0.35 5.89 -0.69
C GLN A 241 0.57 4.95 -1.88
N THR A 242 -0.47 4.26 -2.37
CA THR A 242 -0.40 3.63 -3.70
C THR A 242 0.16 4.69 -4.62
N ALA A 243 1.23 4.35 -5.37
CA ALA A 243 1.79 5.30 -6.31
C ALA A 243 0.63 5.88 -7.12
N LEU A 244 0.46 7.20 -7.03
CA LEU A 244 -0.70 7.88 -7.55
C LEU A 244 -0.80 7.53 -9.04
N SER A 245 -1.94 7.02 -9.49
CA SER A 245 -2.09 6.62 -10.89
C SER A 245 -1.17 5.47 -11.37
N ASP A 246 -0.85 4.48 -10.54
CA ASP A 246 -0.17 3.24 -10.96
C ASP A 246 -1.14 2.29 -11.69
N VAL A 247 -1.35 2.50 -12.99
CA VAL A 247 -2.30 1.70 -13.78
C VAL A 247 -1.71 0.36 -14.24
N ASN A 248 -0.48 0.07 -13.84
CA ASN A 248 0.25 -1.12 -14.25
C ASN A 248 0.64 -2.06 -13.08
N GLY A 249 0.61 -1.58 -11.85
CA GLY A 249 0.89 -2.32 -10.63
C GLY A 249 2.38 -2.55 -10.36
N ASP A 250 3.27 -1.71 -10.92
CA ASP A 250 4.72 -1.80 -10.73
C ASP A 250 5.24 -1.01 -9.51
N GLY A 251 4.36 -0.28 -8.83
CA GLY A 251 4.67 0.53 -7.66
C GLY A 251 5.21 1.92 -7.99
N THR A 252 5.12 2.36 -9.24
CA THR A 252 5.44 3.73 -9.69
C THR A 252 4.23 4.39 -10.33
N SER A 253 4.19 5.72 -10.29
CA SER A 253 3.08 6.48 -10.86
C SER A 253 3.19 6.49 -12.39
N ASP A 254 2.13 6.13 -13.09
CA ASP A 254 2.04 6.28 -14.54
C ASP A 254 1.45 7.65 -14.90
N LEU A 255 1.88 8.22 -16.02
CA LEU A 255 1.29 9.46 -16.53
C LEU A 255 0.12 9.12 -17.45
N LEU A 256 -1.05 9.68 -17.18
CA LEU A 256 -2.20 9.51 -18.07
C LEU A 256 -2.42 10.74 -18.94
N PHE A 257 -2.73 10.47 -20.20
CA PHE A 257 -2.90 11.47 -21.23
C PHE A 257 -4.23 11.27 -21.95
N GLN A 258 -4.97 12.36 -22.13
CA GLN A 258 -6.20 12.38 -22.90
C GLN A 258 -6.12 13.34 -24.08
N GLN A 259 -6.59 12.88 -25.25
CA GLN A 259 -6.84 13.71 -26.42
C GLN A 259 -8.17 13.31 -27.07
N GLY A 260 -9.21 14.13 -26.88
CA GLY A 260 -10.57 13.76 -27.26
C GLY A 260 -10.97 12.47 -26.55
N GLY A 261 -11.33 11.42 -27.30
CA GLY A 261 -11.59 10.11 -26.71
C GLY A 261 -10.34 9.27 -26.46
N SER A 262 -9.19 9.59 -27.07
CA SER A 262 -7.98 8.75 -27.00
C SER A 262 -7.31 8.86 -25.64
N ILE A 263 -7.02 7.71 -25.01
CA ILE A 263 -6.34 7.61 -23.72
C ILE A 263 -5.01 6.88 -23.91
N VAL A 264 -3.94 7.44 -23.37
CA VAL A 264 -2.58 6.88 -23.40
C VAL A 264 -2.01 6.93 -21.98
N SER A 265 -1.35 5.85 -21.56
CA SER A 265 -0.53 5.80 -20.35
C SER A 265 0.95 5.81 -20.74
N TRP A 266 1.78 6.59 -20.05
CA TRP A 266 3.23 6.49 -20.10
C TRP A 266 3.75 5.90 -18.80
N GLN A 267 4.48 4.81 -18.91
CA GLN A 267 5.09 4.13 -17.77
C GLN A 267 6.42 4.79 -17.44
N ALA A 268 6.50 5.40 -16.27
CA ALA A 268 7.71 6.06 -15.80
C ALA A 268 8.40 5.17 -14.76
N GLN A 269 9.67 4.85 -14.99
CA GLN A 269 10.47 4.11 -14.02
C GLN A 269 11.85 4.75 -13.91
N ASN A 270 12.33 4.95 -12.68
CA ASN A 270 13.60 5.63 -12.40
C ASN A 270 13.69 7.01 -13.08
N GLY A 271 12.57 7.73 -13.15
CA GLY A 271 12.49 9.09 -13.73
C GLY A 271 12.60 9.12 -15.25
N GLN A 272 12.33 8.00 -15.93
CA GLN A 272 12.35 7.88 -17.39
C GLN A 272 11.12 7.14 -17.90
N VAL A 273 10.56 7.59 -19.02
CA VAL A 273 9.47 6.88 -19.70
C VAL A 273 10.00 5.63 -20.39
N GLN A 274 9.55 4.46 -19.92
CA GLN A 274 9.94 3.15 -20.44
C GLN A 274 9.05 2.70 -21.59
N ALA A 275 7.76 3.02 -21.52
CA ALA A 275 6.78 2.65 -22.51
C ALA A 275 5.65 3.67 -22.59
N ALA A 276 5.00 3.74 -23.77
CA ALA A 276 3.78 4.50 -23.99
C ALA A 276 2.72 3.55 -24.56
N THR A 277 1.63 3.36 -23.83
CA THR A 277 0.58 2.37 -24.12
C THR A 277 -0.73 3.08 -24.40
N GLY A 278 -1.31 2.85 -25.58
CA GLY A 278 -2.68 3.29 -25.86
C GLY A 278 -3.68 2.43 -25.10
N LEU A 279 -4.43 3.04 -24.15
CA LEU A 279 -5.40 2.33 -23.33
C LEU A 279 -6.75 2.16 -24.03
N GLY A 280 -7.08 3.04 -24.97
CA GLY A 280 -8.29 2.91 -25.78
C GLY A 280 -8.95 4.24 -26.11
N ASN A 281 -10.24 4.17 -26.48
CA ASN A 281 -11.05 5.34 -26.80
C ASN A 281 -12.30 5.41 -25.89
N ALA A 282 -12.37 6.44 -25.05
CA ALA A 282 -13.48 6.70 -24.12
C ALA A 282 -14.63 7.53 -24.75
N GLY A 283 -14.58 7.77 -26.07
CA GLY A 283 -15.57 8.57 -26.78
C GLY A 283 -15.62 10.01 -26.30
N SER A 284 -16.70 10.38 -25.62
CA SER A 284 -16.93 11.74 -25.08
C SER A 284 -16.81 11.83 -23.57
N TYR A 285 -16.43 10.74 -22.91
CA TYR A 285 -16.09 10.75 -21.49
C TYR A 285 -14.77 11.48 -21.27
N GLN A 286 -14.66 12.19 -20.15
CA GLN A 286 -13.40 12.78 -19.67
C GLN A 286 -12.84 11.94 -18.54
N VAL A 287 -11.52 11.78 -18.49
CA VAL A 287 -10.85 11.24 -17.31
C VAL A 287 -11.06 12.24 -16.17
N VAL A 288 -11.50 11.74 -15.03
CA VAL A 288 -11.80 12.56 -13.84
C VAL A 288 -11.00 12.15 -12.60
N GLY A 289 -10.18 11.12 -12.74
CA GLY A 289 -9.27 10.65 -11.69
C GLY A 289 -8.81 9.22 -11.93
N THR A 290 -7.88 8.80 -11.09
CA THR A 290 -7.39 7.42 -11.01
C THR A 290 -7.41 6.96 -9.56
N GLY A 291 -7.57 5.66 -9.35
CA GLY A 291 -7.55 5.07 -8.01
C GLY A 291 -7.91 3.60 -8.07
N ASP A 292 -7.43 2.82 -7.11
CA ASP A 292 -7.71 1.39 -7.03
C ASP A 292 -9.14 1.15 -6.50
N VAL A 293 -10.14 1.31 -7.37
CA VAL A 293 -11.55 1.09 -7.00
C VAL A 293 -11.90 -0.40 -6.94
N THR A 294 -10.94 -1.28 -7.25
CA THR A 294 -11.09 -2.73 -7.16
C THR A 294 -10.50 -3.34 -5.89
N GLY A 295 -9.53 -2.68 -5.26
CA GLY A 295 -8.76 -3.20 -4.14
C GLY A 295 -7.74 -4.27 -4.57
N ASP A 296 -7.29 -4.26 -5.83
CA ASP A 296 -6.34 -5.26 -6.36
C ASP A 296 -4.87 -4.77 -6.42
N GLY A 297 -4.61 -3.57 -5.89
CA GLY A 297 -3.32 -2.92 -5.82
C GLY A 297 -2.92 -2.18 -7.09
N THR A 298 -3.81 -2.10 -8.09
CA THR A 298 -3.61 -1.36 -9.34
C THR A 298 -4.61 -0.21 -9.44
N SER A 299 -4.16 0.99 -9.82
CA SER A 299 -5.06 2.10 -10.06
C SER A 299 -5.91 1.88 -11.31
N ASP A 300 -7.21 2.10 -11.19
CA ASP A 300 -8.15 2.13 -12.29
C ASP A 300 -8.33 3.56 -12.83
N VAL A 301 -8.91 3.69 -14.03
CA VAL A 301 -9.15 5.00 -14.65
C VAL A 301 -10.63 5.35 -14.60
N LEU A 302 -10.98 6.47 -13.96
CA LEU A 302 -12.35 6.93 -13.84
C LEU A 302 -12.71 7.94 -14.92
N PHE A 303 -13.93 7.79 -15.40
CA PHE A 303 -14.49 8.57 -16.50
C PHE A 303 -15.84 9.14 -16.10
N GLN A 304 -16.08 10.41 -16.45
CA GLN A 304 -17.39 11.02 -16.33
C GLN A 304 -17.87 11.63 -17.65
N GLN A 305 -19.16 11.43 -17.94
CA GLN A 305 -19.89 12.12 -19.01
C GLN A 305 -21.27 12.54 -18.51
N GLY A 306 -21.44 13.83 -18.23
CA GLY A 306 -22.66 14.33 -17.60
C GLY A 306 -22.89 13.63 -16.26
N ALA A 307 -24.00 12.91 -16.12
CA ALA A 307 -24.29 12.15 -14.91
C ALA A 307 -23.67 10.74 -14.90
N SER A 308 -23.18 10.23 -16.03
CA SER A 308 -22.68 8.84 -16.14
C SER A 308 -21.24 8.75 -15.61
N VAL A 309 -20.97 7.80 -14.72
CA VAL A 309 -19.63 7.48 -14.20
C VAL A 309 -19.27 6.05 -14.59
N VAL A 310 -18.05 5.88 -15.11
CA VAL A 310 -17.51 4.61 -15.59
C VAL A 310 -16.08 4.45 -15.07
N ALA A 311 -15.68 3.24 -14.69
CA ALA A 311 -14.28 2.90 -14.43
C ALA A 311 -13.78 1.95 -15.52
N TRP A 312 -12.59 2.19 -16.03
CA TRP A 312 -11.81 1.17 -16.75
C TRP A 312 -10.97 0.43 -15.73
N ARG A 313 -11.27 -0.86 -15.57
CA ARG A 313 -10.47 -1.73 -14.72
C ARG A 313 -9.12 -1.99 -15.38
N MET A 314 -8.05 -1.68 -14.68
CA MET A 314 -6.69 -1.82 -15.15
C MET A 314 -6.04 -3.07 -14.57
N GLN A 315 -5.15 -3.69 -15.33
CA GLN A 315 -4.25 -4.72 -14.85
C GLN A 315 -3.05 -4.80 -15.77
N ASN A 316 -1.84 -4.74 -15.22
CA ASN A 316 -0.58 -4.80 -15.97
C ASN A 316 -0.54 -3.80 -17.16
N GLY A 317 -1.07 -2.59 -16.96
CA GLY A 317 -1.06 -1.51 -17.94
C GLY A 317 -2.07 -1.68 -19.08
N GLN A 318 -3.04 -2.60 -18.94
CA GLN A 318 -4.06 -2.90 -19.93
C GLN A 318 -5.47 -2.80 -19.34
N VAL A 319 -6.43 -2.33 -20.15
CA VAL A 319 -7.85 -2.30 -19.79
C VAL A 319 -8.42 -3.72 -19.84
N GLN A 320 -8.86 -4.23 -18.70
CA GLN A 320 -9.50 -5.55 -18.59
C GLN A 320 -11.00 -5.48 -18.82
N ALA A 321 -11.64 -4.45 -18.30
CA ALA A 321 -13.08 -4.25 -18.42
C ALA A 321 -13.44 -2.76 -18.30
N ALA A 322 -14.59 -2.38 -18.85
CA ALA A 322 -15.21 -1.09 -18.60
C ALA A 322 -16.50 -1.31 -17.81
N THR A 323 -16.57 -0.73 -16.61
CA THR A 323 -17.66 -0.95 -15.65
C THR A 323 -18.43 0.35 -15.43
N SER A 324 -19.74 0.32 -15.65
CA SER A 324 -20.59 1.45 -15.24
C SER A 324 -20.74 1.46 -13.72
N LEU A 325 -20.35 2.57 -13.08
CA LEU A 325 -20.49 2.77 -11.64
C LEU A 325 -21.84 3.38 -11.27
N GLY A 326 -22.54 3.98 -12.24
CA GLY A 326 -23.90 4.49 -12.08
C GLY A 326 -24.02 5.96 -12.42
N SER A 327 -25.02 6.62 -11.81
CA SER A 327 -25.34 8.02 -12.08
C SER A 327 -25.00 8.93 -10.91
N ALA A 328 -24.12 9.91 -11.13
CA ALA A 328 -23.80 10.98 -10.18
C ALA A 328 -24.89 12.06 -10.09
N GLY A 329 -25.97 11.95 -10.87
CA GLY A 329 -26.98 13.00 -10.97
C GLY A 329 -26.36 14.33 -11.42
N GLY A 330 -26.45 15.35 -10.57
CA GLY A 330 -25.86 16.67 -10.83
C GLY A 330 -24.47 16.89 -10.22
N TYR A 331 -23.87 15.87 -9.61
CA TYR A 331 -22.55 15.95 -9.00
C TYR A 331 -21.44 15.73 -10.03
N GLN A 332 -20.25 16.28 -9.77
CA GLN A 332 -19.03 16.00 -10.50
C GLN A 332 -18.08 15.17 -9.62
N VAL A 333 -17.37 14.22 -10.23
CA VAL A 333 -16.23 13.57 -9.58
C VAL A 333 -15.15 14.64 -9.39
N VAL A 334 -14.64 14.75 -8.17
CA VAL A 334 -13.62 15.74 -7.79
C VAL A 334 -12.38 15.11 -7.17
N GLY A 335 -12.36 13.80 -7.01
CA GLY A 335 -11.22 13.06 -6.50
C GLY A 335 -11.56 11.59 -6.24
N THR A 336 -10.53 10.86 -5.87
CA THR A 336 -10.54 9.44 -5.52
C THR A 336 -9.57 9.24 -4.36
N GLY A 337 -9.84 8.29 -3.47
CA GLY A 337 -8.96 8.00 -2.34
C GLY A 337 -9.59 7.02 -1.37
N ASP A 338 -8.81 6.33 -0.56
CA ASP A 338 -9.31 5.41 0.46
C ASP A 338 -9.84 6.18 1.67
N LEU A 339 -11.07 6.69 1.56
CA LEU A 339 -11.70 7.52 2.59
C LEU A 339 -12.16 6.72 3.83
N ASN A 340 -11.97 5.39 3.81
CA ASN A 340 -12.47 4.51 4.85
C ASN A 340 -11.45 3.53 5.45
N GLY A 341 -10.23 3.49 4.92
CA GLY A 341 -9.10 2.70 5.41
C GLY A 341 -9.18 1.22 5.08
N ASP A 342 -9.94 0.83 4.05
CA ASP A 342 -10.08 -0.58 3.63
C ASP A 342 -9.17 -1.00 2.47
N GLY A 343 -8.28 -0.11 2.04
CA GLY A 343 -7.34 -0.32 0.95
C GLY A 343 -7.95 -0.17 -0.44
N THR A 344 -9.25 0.19 -0.54
CA THR A 344 -9.92 0.46 -1.83
C THR A 344 -10.19 1.95 -1.96
N SER A 345 -9.84 2.52 -3.11
CA SER A 345 -10.18 3.91 -3.42
C SER A 345 -11.69 4.10 -3.58
N ASP A 346 -12.25 5.03 -2.82
CA ASP A 346 -13.61 5.54 -2.96
C ASP A 346 -13.67 6.67 -4.00
N VAL A 347 -14.89 7.01 -4.45
CA VAL A 347 -15.11 8.09 -5.44
C VAL A 347 -15.75 9.30 -4.78
N LEU A 348 -15.10 10.46 -4.86
CA LEU A 348 -15.53 11.68 -4.22
C LEU A 348 -16.26 12.60 -5.20
N PHE A 349 -17.39 13.14 -4.76
CA PHE A 349 -18.29 13.95 -5.55
C PHE A 349 -18.56 15.29 -4.88
N GLN A 350 -18.63 16.36 -5.69
CA GLN A 350 -19.09 17.67 -5.23
C GLN A 350 -20.17 18.26 -6.14
N GLN A 351 -21.16 18.91 -5.51
CA GLN A 351 -22.16 19.75 -6.16
C GLN A 351 -22.42 21.00 -5.33
N GLY A 352 -21.90 22.15 -5.77
CA GLY A 352 -21.92 23.36 -4.97
C GLY A 352 -21.21 23.13 -3.64
N SER A 353 -21.91 23.35 -2.52
CA SER A 353 -21.34 23.04 -1.19
C SER A 353 -21.45 21.58 -0.80
N SER A 354 -22.28 20.76 -1.47
CA SER A 354 -22.57 19.39 -1.05
C SER A 354 -21.44 18.45 -1.46
N VAL A 355 -20.95 17.64 -0.52
CA VAL A 355 -19.90 16.64 -0.75
C VAL A 355 -20.43 15.25 -0.40
N VAL A 356 -20.22 14.29 -1.31
CA VAL A 356 -20.71 12.91 -1.21
C VAL A 356 -19.58 11.96 -1.64
N ALA A 357 -19.47 10.81 -1.01
CA ALA A 357 -18.57 9.73 -1.44
C ALA A 357 -19.37 8.49 -1.84
N TRP A 358 -18.95 7.84 -2.92
CA TRP A 358 -19.34 6.46 -3.20
C TRP A 358 -18.29 5.52 -2.61
N ARG A 359 -18.73 4.64 -1.72
CA ARG A 359 -17.88 3.58 -1.21
C ARG A 359 -17.72 2.50 -2.26
N MET A 360 -16.48 2.19 -2.63
CA MET A 360 -16.17 1.17 -3.62
C MET A 360 -15.77 -0.14 -2.95
N GLN A 361 -16.03 -1.25 -3.65
CA GLN A 361 -15.50 -2.56 -3.30
C GLN A 361 -15.54 -3.45 -4.53
N ASN A 362 -14.41 -4.09 -4.87
CA ASN A 362 -14.31 -5.00 -6.02
C ASN A 362 -14.82 -4.37 -7.34
N GLY A 363 -14.57 -3.07 -7.54
CA GLY A 363 -14.96 -2.33 -8.75
C GLY A 363 -16.45 -2.01 -8.83
N GLN A 364 -17.19 -2.10 -7.73
CA GLN A 364 -18.63 -1.79 -7.65
C GLN A 364 -18.92 -0.79 -6.54
N VAL A 365 -19.97 0.03 -6.74
CA VAL A 365 -20.48 0.95 -5.71
C VAL A 365 -21.26 0.15 -4.66
N GLN A 366 -20.77 0.15 -3.42
CA GLN A 366 -21.43 -0.49 -2.28
C GLN A 366 -22.47 0.43 -1.62
N SER A 367 -22.12 1.71 -1.47
CA SER A 367 -22.98 2.69 -0.84
C SER A 367 -22.64 4.10 -1.28
N SER A 368 -23.56 5.03 -1.03
CA SER A 368 -23.37 6.47 -1.26
C SER A 368 -23.64 7.21 0.04
N THR A 369 -22.67 8.01 0.46
CA THR A 369 -22.62 8.63 1.78
C THR A 369 -22.46 10.14 1.63
N GLY A 370 -23.39 10.91 2.21
CA GLY A 370 -23.23 12.36 2.32
C GLY A 370 -22.20 12.71 3.40
N LEU A 371 -21.13 13.40 3.02
CA LEU A 371 -20.05 13.79 3.94
C LEU A 371 -20.30 15.15 4.59
N GLY A 372 -21.06 16.02 3.92
CA GLY A 372 -21.50 17.29 4.52
C GLY A 372 -21.49 18.46 3.55
N SER A 373 -21.43 19.67 4.10
CA SER A 373 -21.37 20.93 3.35
C SER A 373 -19.99 21.57 3.50
N ALA A 374 -19.27 21.75 2.39
CA ALA A 374 -18.00 22.46 2.32
C ALA A 374 -18.16 23.99 2.27
N GLY A 375 -19.38 24.53 2.36
CA GLY A 375 -19.64 25.96 2.21
C GLY A 375 -19.17 26.50 0.85
N GLY A 376 -18.28 27.50 0.87
CA GLY A 376 -17.67 28.08 -0.34
C GLY A 376 -16.49 27.29 -0.91
N TYR A 377 -15.96 26.33 -0.16
CA TYR A 377 -14.76 25.61 -0.54
C TYR A 377 -15.00 24.60 -1.67
N GLN A 378 -13.99 24.44 -2.51
CA GLN A 378 -13.93 23.38 -3.53
C GLN A 378 -12.92 22.32 -3.11
N VAL A 379 -13.21 21.05 -3.39
CA VAL A 379 -12.23 19.98 -3.27
C VAL A 379 -11.10 20.22 -4.27
N VAL A 380 -9.86 20.08 -3.81
CA VAL A 380 -8.64 20.28 -4.62
C VAL A 380 -7.69 19.09 -4.57
N GLY A 381 -7.99 18.07 -3.77
CA GLY A 381 -7.21 16.84 -3.71
C GLY A 381 -7.63 15.95 -2.55
N THR A 382 -7.06 14.76 -2.54
CA THR A 382 -7.23 13.72 -1.53
C THR A 382 -5.86 13.12 -1.20
N GLY A 383 -5.70 12.64 0.03
CA GLY A 383 -4.47 11.98 0.48
C GLY A 383 -4.40 11.87 2.00
N ASP A 384 -3.70 10.86 2.52
CA ASP A 384 -3.50 10.67 3.96
C ASP A 384 -2.62 11.77 4.57
N LEU A 385 -3.22 12.85 5.07
CA LEU A 385 -2.49 14.00 5.60
C LEU A 385 -1.92 13.76 7.01
N ASN A 386 -2.34 12.69 7.68
CA ASN A 386 -2.09 12.49 9.11
C ASN A 386 -1.30 11.20 9.41
N GLY A 387 -1.22 10.28 8.46
CA GLY A 387 -0.46 9.03 8.50
C GLY A 387 -1.22 7.86 9.12
N ASP A 388 -2.56 7.91 9.15
CA ASP A 388 -3.41 6.85 9.72
C ASP A 388 -3.81 5.76 8.72
N GLY A 389 -3.43 5.91 7.45
CA GLY A 389 -3.75 5.01 6.36
C GLY A 389 -5.12 5.27 5.71
N THR A 390 -5.80 6.37 6.07
CA THR A 390 -7.04 6.83 5.44
C THR A 390 -6.78 8.13 4.69
N ASP A 391 -7.23 8.22 3.44
CA ASP A 391 -7.13 9.47 2.69
C ASP A 391 -8.10 10.52 3.23
N ASP A 392 -7.56 11.72 3.46
CA ASP A 392 -8.29 12.91 3.85
C ASP A 392 -8.71 13.73 2.61
N ILE A 393 -9.57 14.73 2.80
CA ILE A 393 -10.07 15.57 1.70
C ILE A 393 -9.58 17.00 1.87
N VAL A 394 -8.87 17.53 0.87
CA VAL A 394 -8.33 18.89 0.87
C VAL A 394 -9.27 19.85 0.12
N PHE A 395 -9.45 21.01 0.73
CA PHE A 395 -10.38 22.05 0.29
C PHE A 395 -9.69 23.40 0.15
N GLN A 396 -10.06 24.17 -0.88
CA GLN A 396 -9.61 25.55 -1.04
C GLN A 396 -10.78 26.51 -1.35
N ASP A 397 -10.79 27.67 -0.69
CA ASP A 397 -11.64 28.82 -1.00
C ASP A 397 -10.79 30.09 -1.06
N GLY A 398 -10.48 30.54 -2.27
CA GLY A 398 -9.53 31.62 -2.51
C GLY A 398 -8.17 31.32 -1.87
N ALA A 399 -7.81 32.09 -0.84
CA ALA A 399 -6.55 31.90 -0.13
C ALA A 399 -6.66 30.87 1.02
N ALA A 400 -7.85 30.54 1.50
CA ALA A 400 -8.03 29.67 2.64
C ALA A 400 -7.94 28.20 2.23
N VAL A 401 -7.16 27.41 2.97
CA VAL A 401 -7.00 25.97 2.78
C VAL A 401 -7.45 25.24 4.04
N ALA A 402 -8.25 24.20 3.86
CA ALA A 402 -8.76 23.36 4.94
C ALA A 402 -8.74 21.90 4.52
N ALA A 403 -8.85 20.98 5.47
CA ALA A 403 -9.05 19.58 5.21
C ALA A 403 -10.17 19.01 6.07
N TRP A 404 -10.89 18.03 5.54
CA TRP A 404 -11.69 17.12 6.34
C TRP A 404 -10.86 15.89 6.61
N ILE A 405 -10.61 15.64 7.89
CA ILE A 405 -9.91 14.45 8.34
C ILE A 405 -10.91 13.31 8.38
N MET A 406 -10.65 12.27 7.62
CA MET A 406 -11.53 11.15 7.36
C MET A 406 -11.23 10.00 8.33
N GLY A 407 -12.06 8.96 8.25
CA GLY A 407 -11.94 7.78 9.09
C GLY A 407 -13.21 6.96 9.01
N ASN A 408 -13.10 5.69 8.64
CA ASN A 408 -14.24 4.79 8.45
C ASN A 408 -15.34 5.38 7.52
N GLY A 409 -14.95 6.15 6.50
CA GLY A 409 -15.87 6.73 5.51
C GLY A 409 -16.69 7.93 6.04
N GLN A 410 -16.26 8.56 7.13
CA GLN A 410 -16.92 9.71 7.76
C GLN A 410 -15.91 10.81 8.10
N VAL A 411 -16.37 12.07 8.15
CA VAL A 411 -15.56 13.20 8.62
C VAL A 411 -15.40 13.11 10.14
N GLN A 412 -14.17 12.91 10.61
CA GLN A 412 -13.82 12.85 12.03
C GLN A 412 -13.55 14.24 12.60
N SER A 413 -12.85 15.07 11.83
CA SER A 413 -12.56 16.45 12.22
C SER A 413 -12.33 17.35 11.02
N VAL A 414 -12.27 18.66 11.24
CA VAL A 414 -11.95 19.65 10.22
C VAL A 414 -10.67 20.37 10.64
N ALA A 415 -9.65 20.30 9.79
CA ALA A 415 -8.38 20.99 9.98
C ALA A 415 -8.37 22.29 9.17
N ASN A 416 -8.00 23.41 9.82
CA ASN A 416 -7.66 24.64 9.12
C ASN A 416 -6.16 24.61 8.82
N LEU A 417 -5.79 24.49 7.54
CA LEU A 417 -4.40 24.33 7.13
C LEU A 417 -3.70 25.68 6.93
N GLY A 418 -4.45 26.75 6.68
CA GLY A 418 -3.93 28.11 6.69
C GLY A 418 -4.31 28.94 5.47
N ASN A 419 -3.47 29.91 5.15
CA ASN A 419 -3.68 30.87 4.07
C ASN A 419 -2.56 30.78 3.02
N ALA A 420 -2.89 30.35 1.81
CA ALA A 420 -1.98 30.20 0.68
C ALA A 420 -1.80 31.49 -0.15
N GLY A 421 -2.39 32.61 0.27
CA GLY A 421 -2.34 33.87 -0.47
C GLY A 421 -2.90 33.72 -1.88
N SER A 422 -2.08 33.99 -2.89
CA SER A 422 -2.45 33.86 -4.31
C SER A 422 -2.11 32.51 -4.94
N TYR A 423 -1.64 31.55 -4.14
CA TYR A 423 -1.31 30.21 -4.61
C TYR A 423 -2.54 29.32 -4.66
N ARG A 424 -2.57 28.39 -5.62
CA ARG A 424 -3.56 27.32 -5.75
C ARG A 424 -2.93 25.98 -5.39
N VAL A 425 -3.69 25.11 -4.74
CA VAL A 425 -3.29 23.70 -4.60
C VAL A 425 -3.42 23.06 -5.98
N GLU A 426 -2.34 22.43 -6.45
CA GLU A 426 -2.29 21.73 -7.75
C GLU A 426 -2.07 20.22 -7.59
N GLY A 427 -1.76 19.75 -6.37
CA GLY A 427 -1.62 18.32 -6.10
C GLY A 427 -1.39 18.02 -4.62
N VAL A 428 -1.57 16.75 -4.27
CA VAL A 428 -1.44 16.20 -2.92
C VAL A 428 -0.66 14.88 -3.04
N GLY A 429 0.38 14.67 -2.22
CA GLY A 429 1.26 13.50 -2.28
C GLY A 429 2.40 13.59 -1.26
N ASP A 430 3.07 12.50 -0.89
CA ASP A 430 4.18 12.53 0.10
C ASP A 430 5.50 13.00 -0.52
N LEU A 431 5.84 14.29 -0.42
CA LEU A 431 7.06 14.84 -1.03
C LEU A 431 8.33 14.56 -0.20
N ASN A 432 8.19 14.06 1.02
CA ASN A 432 9.28 14.01 1.98
C ASN A 432 9.60 12.61 2.51
N GLY A 433 8.73 11.63 2.26
CA GLY A 433 8.92 10.21 2.54
C GLY A 433 8.57 9.83 3.97
N ASP A 434 7.76 10.64 4.66
CA ASP A 434 7.34 10.40 6.04
C ASP A 434 6.01 9.64 6.16
N GLY A 435 5.45 9.21 5.02
CA GLY A 435 4.20 8.47 4.91
C GLY A 435 2.96 9.33 5.01
N ARG A 436 3.07 10.67 4.98
CA ARG A 436 1.93 11.60 4.92
C ARG A 436 1.94 12.36 3.61
N ALA A 437 0.74 12.59 3.09
CA ALA A 437 0.55 13.47 1.96
C ALA A 437 0.77 14.93 2.34
N ASP A 438 1.61 15.59 1.55
CA ASP A 438 1.90 17.02 1.55
C ASP A 438 1.10 17.73 0.44
N LEU A 439 1.11 19.06 0.46
CA LEU A 439 0.35 19.87 -0.50
C LEU A 439 1.29 20.63 -1.43
N VAL A 440 1.09 20.49 -2.74
CA VAL A 440 1.83 21.24 -3.78
C VAL A 440 1.00 22.41 -4.25
N PHE A 441 1.63 23.58 -4.27
CA PHE A 441 1.01 24.83 -4.64
C PHE A 441 1.72 25.52 -5.80
N GLN A 442 0.95 26.15 -6.69
CA GLN A 442 1.50 26.98 -7.76
C GLN A 442 0.90 28.38 -7.80
N ASN A 443 1.75 29.37 -8.10
CA ASN A 443 1.36 30.72 -8.48
C ASN A 443 2.28 31.25 -9.58
N GLY A 444 1.79 31.25 -10.82
CA GLY A 444 2.61 31.55 -11.98
C GLY A 444 3.79 30.58 -12.07
N ALA A 445 5.02 31.10 -12.11
CA ALA A 445 6.21 30.27 -12.15
C ALA A 445 6.61 29.71 -10.77
N SER A 446 6.10 30.26 -9.67
CA SER A 446 6.50 29.83 -8.32
C SER A 446 5.76 28.56 -7.92
N VAL A 447 6.51 27.56 -7.48
CA VAL A 447 5.97 26.33 -6.90
C VAL A 447 6.47 26.20 -5.46
N VAL A 448 5.55 25.92 -4.53
CA VAL A 448 5.84 25.77 -3.10
C VAL A 448 5.15 24.51 -2.58
N GLU A 449 5.65 23.97 -1.47
CA GLU A 449 5.06 22.83 -0.77
C GLU A 449 4.66 23.24 0.64
N TRP A 450 3.60 22.64 1.16
CA TRP A 450 3.32 22.60 2.60
C TRP A 450 3.46 21.16 3.08
N ILE A 451 4.42 20.95 3.97
CA ILE A 451 4.68 19.66 4.62
C ILE A 451 3.71 19.45 5.77
N MET A 452 3.06 18.29 5.81
CA MET A 452 2.07 17.93 6.82
C MET A 452 2.67 17.19 8.01
N GLY A 453 2.29 17.62 9.21
CA GLY A 453 2.62 16.95 10.46
C GLY A 453 1.55 15.93 10.85
N SER A 454 1.93 14.97 11.71
CA SER A 454 1.05 13.90 12.22
C SER A 454 -0.15 14.36 13.06
N ASN A 455 -0.27 15.65 13.34
CA ASN A 455 -1.41 16.24 14.05
C ASN A 455 -2.42 16.91 13.10
N SER A 456 -2.39 16.54 11.81
CA SER A 456 -3.24 17.10 10.76
C SER A 456 -3.06 18.62 10.58
N GLN A 457 -1.85 19.13 10.83
CA GLN A 457 -1.50 20.55 10.68
C GLN A 457 -0.23 20.70 9.85
N VAL A 458 -0.06 21.85 9.21
CA VAL A 458 1.14 22.17 8.45
C VAL A 458 2.34 22.29 9.39
N GLN A 459 3.36 21.47 9.16
CA GLN A 459 4.62 21.48 9.89
C GLN A 459 5.57 22.55 9.34
N SER A 460 5.67 22.66 8.02
CA SER A 460 6.51 23.66 7.35
C SER A 460 5.99 23.98 5.96
N ALA A 461 6.37 25.16 5.45
CA ALA A 461 6.13 25.57 4.08
C ALA A 461 7.45 25.98 3.42
N SER A 462 7.76 25.40 2.26
CA SER A 462 9.03 25.56 1.56
C SER A 462 8.81 25.97 0.11
N GLY A 463 9.76 26.69 -0.48
CA GLY A 463 9.79 26.87 -1.93
C GLY A 463 10.44 25.66 -2.62
N LEU A 464 9.73 25.03 -3.55
CA LEU A 464 10.28 23.97 -4.39
C LEU A 464 11.09 24.54 -5.55
N GLY A 465 10.60 25.62 -6.19
CA GLY A 465 11.35 26.27 -7.25
C GLY A 465 10.55 27.14 -8.21
N ASN A 466 11.16 27.40 -9.36
CA ASN A 466 10.59 28.17 -10.46
C ASN A 466 10.34 27.26 -11.68
N ALA A 467 9.07 26.99 -11.99
CA ALA A 467 8.62 26.17 -13.11
C ALA A 467 8.72 26.88 -14.48
N GLY A 468 9.18 28.13 -14.51
CA GLY A 468 9.22 28.95 -15.72
C GLY A 468 7.82 29.15 -16.29
N GLY A 469 7.57 28.61 -17.48
CA GLY A 469 6.27 28.68 -18.15
C GLY A 469 5.44 27.40 -18.07
N TYR A 470 5.84 26.43 -17.26
CA TYR A 470 5.13 25.16 -17.09
C TYR A 470 4.07 25.26 -15.99
N ALA A 471 2.97 24.52 -16.16
CA ALA A 471 1.96 24.31 -15.13
C ALA A 471 2.15 22.93 -14.52
N VAL A 472 1.93 22.81 -13.20
CA VAL A 472 1.79 21.51 -12.53
C VAL A 472 0.61 20.78 -13.17
N SER A 473 0.79 19.51 -13.48
CA SER A 473 -0.22 18.67 -14.12
C SER A 473 -0.44 17.33 -13.43
N GLY A 474 0.33 17.05 -12.37
CA GLY A 474 0.24 15.83 -11.59
C GLY A 474 1.25 15.83 -10.45
N VAL A 475 0.98 15.02 -9.43
CA VAL A 475 1.89 14.72 -8.32
C VAL A 475 1.85 13.20 -8.14
N GLY A 476 3.01 12.54 -8.06
CA GLY A 476 3.11 11.08 -8.00
C GLY A 476 4.56 10.62 -8.02
N ASP A 477 4.83 9.39 -7.58
CA ASP A 477 6.18 8.80 -7.55
C ASP A 477 6.59 8.28 -8.95
N TYR A 478 7.12 9.17 -9.80
CA TYR A 478 7.57 8.82 -11.15
C TYR A 478 9.01 8.24 -11.17
N THR A 479 9.71 8.28 -10.03
CA THR A 479 11.07 7.76 -9.88
C THR A 479 11.13 6.38 -9.23
N GLY A 480 10.09 5.96 -8.51
CA GLY A 480 10.03 4.74 -7.72
C GLY A 480 10.85 4.80 -6.43
N ASP A 481 11.13 6.00 -5.93
CA ASP A 481 11.94 6.19 -4.72
C ASP A 481 11.12 6.20 -3.42
N GLY A 482 9.79 6.18 -3.53
CA GLY A 482 8.84 6.22 -2.43
C GLY A 482 8.45 7.63 -2.00
N THR A 483 8.81 8.65 -2.78
CA THR A 483 8.35 10.03 -2.60
C THR A 483 7.66 10.54 -3.85
N ALA A 484 6.68 11.42 -3.67
CA ALA A 484 5.96 12.05 -4.74
C ALA A 484 6.82 13.13 -5.42
N ASP A 485 6.86 13.07 -6.74
CA ASP A 485 7.46 14.02 -7.64
C ASP A 485 6.41 15.00 -8.18
N VAL A 486 6.85 16.10 -8.79
CA VAL A 486 5.94 17.12 -9.36
C VAL A 486 6.01 17.10 -10.88
N LEU A 487 4.90 16.72 -11.54
CA LEU A 487 4.78 16.67 -12.99
C LEU A 487 4.38 18.04 -13.55
N PHE A 488 4.98 18.38 -14.68
CA PHE A 488 4.76 19.63 -15.37
C PHE A 488 4.49 19.42 -16.85
N GLN A 489 3.52 20.15 -17.38
CA GLN A 489 3.27 20.20 -18.81
C GLN A 489 3.27 21.64 -19.36
N GLN A 490 3.92 21.82 -20.51
CA GLN A 490 3.84 23.04 -21.31
C GLN A 490 3.68 22.68 -22.79
N GLY A 491 2.43 22.79 -23.29
CA GLY A 491 2.10 22.32 -24.63
C GLY A 491 2.44 20.83 -24.75
N ALA A 492 3.30 20.49 -25.71
CA ALA A 492 3.72 19.11 -25.90
C ALA A 492 4.82 18.66 -24.92
N SER A 493 5.54 19.57 -24.26
CA SER A 493 6.67 19.24 -23.40
C SER A 493 6.20 18.75 -22.03
N VAL A 494 6.71 17.59 -21.61
CA VAL A 494 6.42 16.98 -20.30
C VAL A 494 7.73 16.78 -19.54
N VAL A 495 7.79 17.36 -18.35
CA VAL A 495 8.95 17.28 -17.45
C VAL A 495 8.45 17.03 -16.03
N ALA A 496 9.30 16.53 -15.14
CA ALA A 496 8.98 16.44 -13.72
C ALA A 496 10.16 16.91 -12.87
N TRP A 497 9.89 17.33 -11.64
CA TRP A 497 10.90 17.49 -10.62
C TRP A 497 10.92 16.25 -9.75
N GLY A 498 12.08 15.58 -9.71
CA GLY A 498 12.30 14.51 -8.74
C GLY A 498 12.48 15.12 -7.35
N VAL A 499 11.61 14.82 -6.39
CA VAL A 499 11.63 15.43 -5.05
C VAL A 499 11.99 14.38 -4.01
N GLN A 500 12.91 14.70 -3.10
CA GLN A 500 13.19 13.87 -1.92
C GLN A 500 13.39 14.75 -0.70
N ASN A 501 12.84 14.34 0.44
CA ASN A 501 12.90 15.07 1.70
C ASN A 501 12.42 16.53 1.56
N GLY A 502 11.36 16.77 0.77
CA GLY A 502 10.81 18.10 0.51
C GLY A 502 11.73 19.02 -0.32
N GLN A 503 12.66 18.45 -1.10
CA GLN A 503 13.61 19.22 -1.90
C GLN A 503 13.76 18.63 -3.30
N VAL A 504 13.77 19.50 -4.32
CA VAL A 504 14.01 19.10 -5.71
C VAL A 504 15.44 18.60 -5.88
N GLN A 505 15.59 17.32 -6.21
CA GLN A 505 16.88 16.66 -6.44
C GLN A 505 17.25 16.61 -7.91
N SER A 506 16.26 16.57 -8.80
CA SER A 506 16.50 16.37 -10.23
C SER A 506 15.42 16.99 -11.11
N LEU A 507 15.78 17.26 -12.37
CA LEU A 507 14.84 17.59 -13.43
C LEU A 507 14.76 16.40 -14.38
N LEU A 508 13.57 15.82 -14.49
CA LEU A 508 13.24 14.67 -15.32
C LEU A 508 12.66 15.16 -16.64
N ASN A 509 13.23 14.74 -17.76
CA ASN A 509 12.68 15.01 -19.09
C ASN A 509 11.90 13.78 -19.56
N LEU A 510 10.57 13.84 -19.44
CA LEU A 510 9.69 12.70 -19.68
C LEU A 510 9.24 12.63 -21.15
N GLY A 511 9.33 13.73 -21.90
CA GLY A 511 9.28 13.70 -23.36
C GLY A 511 8.23 14.63 -23.97
N ASN A 512 7.66 14.20 -25.10
CA ASN A 512 6.77 15.00 -25.92
C ASN A 512 5.41 14.31 -26.11
N ALA A 513 4.37 14.82 -25.45
CA ALA A 513 3.01 14.28 -25.49
C ALA A 513 2.23 14.72 -26.75
N GLY A 514 2.85 15.45 -27.67
CA GLY A 514 2.21 15.97 -28.87
C GLY A 514 1.03 16.87 -28.51
N ALA A 515 -0.18 16.45 -28.88
CA ALA A 515 -1.42 17.18 -28.64
C ALA A 515 -2.25 16.60 -27.49
N TYR A 516 -1.69 15.66 -26.72
CA TYR A 516 -2.33 15.12 -25.53
C TYR A 516 -2.12 16.04 -24.32
N THR A 517 -3.09 16.05 -23.41
CA THR A 517 -3.03 16.73 -22.12
C THR A 517 -2.95 15.70 -21.00
N ALA A 518 -2.04 15.93 -20.04
CA ALA A 518 -1.93 15.12 -18.84
C ALA A 518 -3.21 15.26 -18.00
N VAL A 519 -3.68 14.15 -17.45
CA VAL A 519 -4.93 14.06 -16.65
C VAL A 519 -4.72 13.38 -15.30
N SER A 520 -3.58 12.70 -15.09
CA SER A 520 -3.02 12.33 -13.78
C SER A 520 -1.53 12.09 -13.89
#